data_AF-A0A4Q3IR17-F1
#
_entry.id   AF-A0A4Q3IR17-F1
#
_cell.length_a   1.000
_cell.length_b   1.000
_cell.length_c   1.000
_cell.angle_alpha   90.00
_cell.angle_beta   90.00
_cell.angle_gamma   90.00
#
_symmetry.space_group_name_H-M   'P 1'
#
loop_
_entity.id
_entity.type
_entity.pdbx_description
1 polymer ?
#
loop_
_entity_poly.entity_id
_entity_poly.type
_entity_poly.pdbx_seq_one_letter_code
_entity_poly.pdbx_strand_id
1 'polypeptide(L)'
;MSHVPLKNPPVPFDPRFEHLEFDEAETARELVETLRGIMEITAKDYGHAVRSVHAKSHGILRGTLTIADGLPPELAQGIFAKAATYPVVMRFSTNPGDILDDSISLPRGMAMKIVGVPGERLPDSPGADQDFVMVNGPAFSASTAKAFLGSLKLLAKTTDTPQFLKKAVSAAFFRNC
;
A
#
# COMPACT_ATOMS: atom_id res chain seq x y z
N MET A 1 25.16 -21.95 -12.80
CA MET A 1 25.00 -20.55 -13.24
C MET A 1 25.79 -19.68 -12.28
N SER A 2 26.71 -18.85 -12.76
CA SER A 2 27.50 -17.96 -11.91
C SER A 2 26.59 -16.87 -11.33
N HIS A 3 26.44 -16.86 -10.02
CA HIS A 3 25.71 -15.81 -9.30
C HIS A 3 26.46 -14.49 -9.49
N VAL A 4 25.78 -13.47 -10.04
CA VAL A 4 26.31 -12.11 -10.11
C VAL A 4 25.84 -11.38 -8.86
N PRO A 5 26.74 -10.96 -7.95
CA PRO A 5 26.35 -10.30 -6.71
C PRO A 5 25.60 -8.99 -7.01
N LEU A 6 24.58 -8.71 -6.20
CA LEU A 6 23.81 -7.47 -6.30
C LEU A 6 24.72 -6.26 -6.07
N LYS A 7 24.49 -5.20 -6.85
CA LYS A 7 25.20 -3.92 -6.71
C LYS A 7 25.09 -3.34 -5.29
N ASN A 8 23.93 -3.53 -4.65
CA ASN A 8 23.69 -3.21 -3.25
C ASN A 8 23.28 -4.51 -2.54
N PRO A 9 24.10 -5.07 -1.64
CA PRO A 9 23.72 -6.27 -0.91
C PRO A 9 22.52 -5.97 0.01
N PRO A 10 21.61 -6.94 0.22
CA PRO A 10 20.53 -6.77 1.18
C PRO A 10 21.09 -6.57 2.59
N VAL A 11 20.48 -5.66 3.34
CA VAL A 11 20.82 -5.44 4.75
C VAL A 11 20.07 -6.48 5.58
N PRO A 12 20.76 -7.35 6.35
CA PRO A 12 20.09 -8.25 7.29
C PRO A 12 19.26 -7.45 8.28
N PHE A 13 18.09 -7.97 8.63
CA PHE A 13 17.30 -7.40 9.72
C PHE A 13 18.12 -7.41 11.02
N ASP A 14 18.12 -6.28 11.71
CA ASP A 14 18.71 -6.12 13.03
C ASP A 14 17.79 -5.19 13.84
N PRO A 15 17.29 -5.62 15.02
CA PRO A 15 16.41 -4.81 15.86
C PRO A 15 16.98 -3.44 16.21
N ARG A 16 18.32 -3.25 16.14
CA ARG A 16 18.96 -1.96 16.38
C ARG A 16 18.63 -0.92 15.32
N PHE A 17 18.08 -1.30 14.17
CA PHE A 17 17.60 -0.37 13.14
C PHE A 17 16.17 0.10 13.40
N GLU A 18 15.42 -0.54 14.29
CA GLU A 18 14.10 -0.10 14.70
C GLU A 18 14.23 0.93 15.84
N HIS A 19 13.76 2.14 15.57
CA HIS A 19 13.75 3.23 16.54
C HIS A 19 12.33 3.78 16.63
N LEU A 20 11.75 3.72 17.83
CA LEU A 20 10.47 4.36 18.12
C LEU A 20 10.70 5.86 18.22
N GLU A 21 9.95 6.63 17.42
CA GLU A 21 9.95 8.08 17.53
C GLU A 21 9.22 8.50 18.83
N PHE A 22 9.68 9.56 19.49
CA PHE A 22 9.08 10.04 20.75
C PHE A 22 7.56 10.31 20.62
N ASP A 23 7.12 10.78 19.45
CA ASP A 23 5.73 11.14 19.14
C ASP A 23 5.03 10.11 18.24
N GLU A 24 5.55 8.89 18.14
CA GLU A 24 4.98 7.84 17.29
C GLU A 24 3.54 7.50 17.68
N ALA A 25 3.26 7.36 18.98
CA ALA A 25 1.92 7.04 19.49
C ALA A 25 0.91 8.16 19.18
N GLU A 26 1.33 9.43 19.28
CA GLU A 26 0.49 10.57 18.91
C GLU A 26 0.26 10.61 17.40
N THR A 27 1.31 10.42 16.61
CA THR A 27 1.24 10.34 15.14
C THR A 27 0.29 9.23 14.69
N ALA A 28 0.36 8.05 15.31
CA ALA A 28 -0.53 6.93 15.03
C ALA A 28 -1.99 7.26 15.37
N ARG A 29 -2.26 7.87 16.53
CA ARG A 29 -3.60 8.32 16.93
C ARG A 29 -4.17 9.31 15.91
N GLU A 30 -3.39 10.32 15.53
CA GLU A 30 -3.83 11.34 14.56
C GLU A 30 -4.04 10.78 13.14
N LEU A 31 -3.24 9.81 12.73
CA LEU A 31 -3.45 9.06 11.48
C LEU A 31 -4.80 8.34 11.50
N VAL A 32 -5.09 7.61 12.57
CA VAL A 32 -6.36 6.88 12.74
C VAL A 32 -7.54 7.87 12.72
N GLU A 33 -7.45 8.98 13.44
CA GLU A 33 -8.50 10.01 13.46
C GLU A 33 -8.73 10.64 12.08
N THR A 34 -7.65 10.98 11.37
CA THR A 34 -7.72 11.59 10.05
C THR A 34 -8.35 10.62 9.03
N LEU A 35 -7.90 9.37 9.02
CA LEU A 35 -8.45 8.34 8.13
C LEU A 35 -9.91 8.04 8.45
N ARG A 36 -10.29 7.98 9.74
CA ARG A 36 -11.69 7.82 10.17
C ARG A 36 -12.57 8.97 9.67
N GLY A 37 -12.11 10.21 9.78
CA GLY A 37 -12.85 11.38 9.27
C GLY A 37 -13.15 11.27 7.78
N ILE A 38 -12.19 10.82 6.96
CA ILE A 38 -12.42 10.59 5.52
C ILE A 38 -13.50 9.51 5.30
N MET A 39 -13.47 8.41 6.06
CA MET A 39 -14.48 7.35 5.95
C MET A 39 -15.88 7.84 6.36
N GLU A 40 -15.99 8.65 7.40
CA GLU A 40 -17.27 9.21 7.87
C GLU A 40 -17.89 10.16 6.83
N ILE A 41 -17.09 11.04 6.25
CA ILE A 41 -17.49 11.94 5.16
C ILE A 41 -17.97 11.14 3.95
N THR A 42 -17.13 10.25 3.44
CA THR A 42 -17.47 9.45 2.25
C THR A 42 -18.65 8.49 2.49
N ALA A 43 -18.81 7.98 3.72
CA ALA A 43 -19.98 7.18 4.08
C ALA A 43 -21.28 7.98 4.02
N LYS A 44 -21.24 9.24 4.47
CA LYS A 44 -22.39 10.15 4.38
C LYS A 44 -22.72 10.49 2.93
N ASP A 45 -21.71 10.76 2.11
CA ASP A 45 -21.88 11.17 0.72
C ASP A 45 -22.33 10.03 -0.20
N TYR A 46 -21.79 8.83 -0.01
CA TYR A 46 -22.06 7.67 -0.86
C TYR A 46 -23.14 6.73 -0.29
N GLY A 47 -23.66 7.02 0.91
CA GLY A 47 -24.61 6.18 1.64
C GLY A 47 -24.02 4.87 2.16
N HIS A 48 -22.71 4.66 2.05
CA HIS A 48 -21.97 3.51 2.59
C HIS A 48 -20.48 3.83 2.72
N ALA A 49 -19.82 3.25 3.72
CA ALA A 49 -18.38 3.44 3.92
C ALA A 49 -17.55 2.84 2.79
N VAL A 50 -16.57 3.61 2.33
CA VAL A 50 -15.48 3.16 1.45
C VAL A 50 -14.15 3.25 2.21
N ARG A 51 -13.06 2.75 1.61
CA ARG A 51 -11.72 2.89 2.21
C ARG A 51 -11.32 4.37 2.25
N SER A 52 -10.70 4.81 3.34
CA SER A 52 -10.19 6.19 3.55
C SER A 52 -9.15 6.63 2.51
N VAL A 53 -8.39 5.67 1.99
CA VAL A 53 -7.48 5.80 0.85
C VAL A 53 -7.63 4.57 0.00
N HIS A 54 -7.20 4.63 -1.26
CA HIS A 54 -7.37 3.54 -2.20
C HIS A 54 -8.86 3.15 -2.37
N ALA A 55 -9.76 4.13 -2.32
CA ALA A 55 -11.21 3.91 -2.27
C ALA A 55 -11.72 3.20 -3.51
N LYS A 56 -11.44 3.76 -4.69
CA LYS A 56 -11.86 3.18 -5.97
C LYS A 56 -11.11 1.90 -6.27
N SER A 57 -11.86 0.80 -6.40
CA SER A 57 -11.36 -0.47 -6.91
C SER A 57 -11.50 -0.51 -8.43
N HIS A 58 -10.45 -0.92 -9.12
CA HIS A 58 -10.49 -1.13 -10.58
C HIS A 58 -10.76 -2.59 -10.94
N GLY A 59 -10.36 -3.51 -10.06
CA GLY A 59 -10.59 -4.94 -10.25
C GLY A 59 -10.13 -5.75 -9.05
N ILE A 60 -10.81 -6.88 -8.84
CA ILE A 60 -10.40 -7.92 -7.91
C ILE A 60 -10.16 -9.18 -8.75
N LEU A 61 -8.94 -9.69 -8.71
CA LEU A 61 -8.54 -10.87 -9.46
C LEU A 61 -8.32 -12.03 -8.51
N ARG A 62 -8.70 -13.23 -8.94
CA ARG A 62 -8.27 -14.49 -8.34
C ARG A 62 -7.24 -15.11 -9.27
N GLY A 63 -6.17 -15.65 -8.70
CA GLY A 63 -5.11 -16.25 -9.50
C GLY A 63 -4.24 -17.16 -8.67
N THR A 64 -3.07 -17.47 -9.22
CA THR A 64 -2.05 -18.31 -8.58
C THR A 64 -0.69 -17.62 -8.66
N LEU A 65 0.04 -17.63 -7.56
CA LEU A 65 1.45 -17.24 -7.50
C LEU A 65 2.30 -18.50 -7.52
N THR A 66 3.18 -18.62 -8.52
CA THR A 66 4.18 -19.68 -8.58
C THR A 66 5.53 -19.12 -8.19
N ILE A 67 6.11 -19.68 -7.14
CA ILE A 67 7.47 -19.42 -6.68
C ILE A 67 8.39 -20.38 -7.43
N ALA A 68 9.32 -19.82 -8.20
CA ALA A 68 10.27 -20.59 -8.99
C ALA A 68 11.24 -21.38 -8.10
N ASP A 69 11.69 -22.51 -8.61
CA ASP A 69 12.82 -23.24 -8.01
C ASP A 69 14.15 -22.56 -8.35
N GLY A 70 15.16 -22.77 -7.50
CA GLY A 70 16.52 -22.27 -7.75
C GLY A 70 16.66 -20.76 -7.70
N LEU A 71 15.82 -20.05 -6.91
CA LEU A 71 16.01 -18.63 -6.66
C LEU A 71 17.42 -18.36 -6.08
N PRO A 72 18.07 -17.23 -6.44
CA PRO A 72 19.29 -16.79 -5.79
C PRO A 72 19.13 -16.77 -4.25
N PRO A 73 20.15 -17.14 -3.46
CA PRO A 73 20.04 -17.25 -2.00
C PRO A 73 19.49 -16.00 -1.31
N GLU A 74 19.79 -14.81 -1.85
CA GLU A 74 19.31 -13.53 -1.35
C GLU A 74 17.81 -13.27 -1.61
N LEU A 75 17.21 -13.95 -2.60
CA LEU A 75 15.78 -13.90 -2.92
C LEU A 75 15.00 -15.08 -2.33
N ALA A 76 15.69 -16.18 -2.00
CA ALA A 76 15.11 -17.40 -1.45
C ALA A 76 14.84 -17.28 0.06
N GLN A 77 13.99 -16.32 0.46
CA GLN A 77 13.69 -16.00 1.86
C GLN A 77 12.20 -16.11 2.19
N GLY A 78 11.89 -16.50 3.43
CA GLY A 78 10.51 -16.62 3.90
C GLY A 78 9.68 -17.52 3.00
N ILE A 79 8.57 -17.02 2.46
CA ILE A 79 7.70 -17.77 1.55
C ILE A 79 8.39 -18.17 0.24
N PHE A 80 9.43 -17.41 -0.16
CA PHE A 80 10.19 -17.64 -1.39
C PHE A 80 11.32 -18.66 -1.20
N ALA A 81 11.52 -19.19 0.01
CA ALA A 81 12.61 -20.12 0.31
C ALA A 81 12.48 -21.48 -0.40
N LYS A 82 11.27 -21.86 -0.83
CA LYS A 82 11.01 -23.11 -1.54
C LYS A 82 10.05 -22.88 -2.70
N ALA A 83 10.25 -23.61 -3.79
CA ALA A 83 9.31 -23.66 -4.89
C ALA A 83 7.93 -24.11 -4.39
N ALA A 84 6.89 -23.37 -4.75
CA ALA A 84 5.52 -23.60 -4.32
C ALA A 84 4.55 -22.85 -5.23
N THR A 85 3.28 -23.27 -5.22
CA THR A 85 2.20 -22.51 -5.86
C THR A 85 1.12 -22.21 -4.84
N TYR A 86 0.75 -20.93 -4.74
CA TYR A 86 -0.26 -20.45 -3.79
C TYR A 86 -1.44 -19.81 -4.51
N PRO A 87 -2.68 -20.01 -4.03
CA PRO A 87 -3.80 -19.19 -4.46
C PRO A 87 -3.60 -17.75 -4.00
N VAL A 88 -3.95 -16.79 -4.86
CA VAL A 88 -3.87 -15.36 -4.55
C VAL A 88 -5.15 -14.62 -4.89
N VAL A 89 -5.40 -13.55 -4.15
CA VAL A 89 -6.40 -12.53 -4.48
C VAL A 89 -5.69 -11.19 -4.63
N MET A 90 -5.87 -10.54 -5.78
CA MET A 90 -5.26 -9.24 -6.06
C MET A 90 -6.32 -8.15 -6.19
N ARG A 91 -6.00 -6.93 -5.75
CA ARG A 91 -6.85 -5.75 -5.91
C ARG A 91 -6.08 -4.58 -6.50
N PHE A 92 -6.62 -4.00 -7.56
CA PHE A 92 -6.14 -2.75 -8.15
C PHE A 92 -6.96 -1.55 -7.70
N SER A 93 -6.32 -0.41 -7.45
CA SER A 93 -6.98 0.80 -6.94
C SER A 93 -6.25 2.08 -7.32
N THR A 94 -6.90 3.23 -7.14
CA THR A 94 -6.28 4.57 -7.17
C THR A 94 -6.18 5.15 -5.77
N ASN A 95 -5.07 5.82 -5.46
CA ASN A 95 -4.73 6.25 -4.08
C ASN A 95 -5.75 7.14 -3.33
N PRO A 96 -6.47 8.09 -3.95
CA PRO A 96 -7.36 8.98 -3.20
C PRO A 96 -8.48 8.25 -2.43
N GLY A 97 -9.01 8.92 -1.40
CA GLY A 97 -10.18 8.49 -0.64
C GLY A 97 -11.52 8.67 -1.37
N ASP A 98 -11.53 9.44 -2.47
CA ASP A 98 -12.71 9.64 -3.31
C ASP A 98 -12.72 8.67 -4.50
N ILE A 99 -13.92 8.38 -5.00
CA ILE A 99 -14.10 7.65 -6.25
C ILE A 99 -14.01 8.63 -7.42
N LEU A 100 -12.85 8.68 -8.06
CA LEU A 100 -12.56 9.57 -9.19
C LEU A 100 -12.65 8.86 -10.54
N ASP A 101 -12.80 9.62 -11.62
CA ASP A 101 -12.76 9.14 -13.00
C ASP A 101 -11.35 8.58 -13.34
N ASP A 102 -11.27 7.49 -14.12
CA ASP A 102 -9.99 6.85 -14.47
C ASP A 102 -9.12 7.69 -15.41
N SER A 103 -9.72 8.65 -16.11
CA SER A 103 -9.01 9.65 -16.93
C SER A 103 -8.09 10.56 -16.12
N ILE A 104 -8.19 10.57 -14.78
CA ILE A 104 -7.29 11.31 -13.91
C ILE A 104 -6.03 10.48 -13.65
N SER A 105 -4.88 11.01 -14.08
CA SER A 105 -3.58 10.42 -13.78
C SER A 105 -3.32 10.48 -12.28
N LEU A 106 -3.23 9.32 -11.66
CA LEU A 106 -3.05 9.13 -10.23
C LEU A 106 -2.14 7.91 -10.01
N PRO A 107 -1.40 7.84 -8.91
CA PRO A 107 -0.73 6.60 -8.54
C PRO A 107 -1.75 5.46 -8.39
N ARG A 108 -1.31 4.25 -8.73
CA ARG A 108 -2.11 3.03 -8.69
C ARG A 108 -1.57 2.09 -7.62
N GLY A 109 -2.47 1.58 -6.78
CA GLY A 109 -2.18 0.54 -5.79
C GLY A 109 -2.44 -0.85 -6.36
N MET A 110 -1.58 -1.81 -6.00
CA MET A 110 -1.80 -3.24 -6.20
C MET A 110 -1.54 -3.95 -4.87
N ALA A 111 -2.59 -4.51 -4.28
CA ALA A 111 -2.47 -5.36 -3.11
C ALA A 111 -2.67 -6.82 -3.52
N MET A 112 -1.81 -7.71 -3.05
CA MET A 112 -1.88 -9.15 -3.29
C MET A 112 -1.92 -9.90 -1.96
N LYS A 113 -3.00 -10.63 -1.72
CA LYS A 113 -3.13 -11.60 -0.64
C LYS A 113 -2.73 -12.97 -1.14
N ILE A 114 -1.77 -13.60 -0.46
CA ILE A 114 -1.38 -14.99 -0.65
C ILE A 114 -2.05 -15.82 0.44
N VAL A 115 -2.82 -16.81 0.04
CA VAL A 115 -3.67 -17.59 0.95
C VAL A 115 -2.95 -18.86 1.40
N GLY A 116 -3.04 -19.18 2.70
CA GLY A 116 -2.53 -20.45 3.24
C GLY A 116 -1.00 -20.55 3.27
N VAL A 117 -0.33 -19.44 3.51
CA VAL A 117 1.12 -19.36 3.74
C VAL A 117 1.48 -20.06 5.07
N PRO A 118 2.33 -21.10 5.06
CA PRO A 118 2.80 -21.75 6.29
C PRO A 118 3.94 -20.97 6.95
N GLY A 119 4.19 -21.23 8.24
CA GLY A 119 5.36 -20.72 8.96
C GLY A 119 5.02 -19.88 10.19
N GLU A 120 6.06 -19.43 10.88
CA GLU A 120 5.97 -18.55 12.05
C GLU A 120 5.37 -17.19 11.68
N ARG A 121 4.68 -16.58 12.64
CA ARG A 121 3.94 -15.33 12.48
C ARG A 121 4.27 -14.37 13.61
N LEU A 122 4.03 -13.08 13.35
CA LEU A 122 4.05 -12.08 14.41
C LEU A 122 2.99 -12.44 15.48
N PRO A 123 3.26 -12.15 16.76
CA PRO A 123 2.27 -12.25 17.81
C PRO A 123 0.97 -11.53 17.40
N ASP A 124 -0.16 -12.13 17.73
CA ASP A 124 -1.50 -11.60 17.45
C ASP A 124 -1.89 -11.46 15.97
N SER A 125 -1.06 -11.94 15.03
CA SER A 125 -1.41 -11.97 13.61
C SER A 125 -2.44 -13.07 13.32
N PRO A 126 -3.66 -12.74 12.87
CA PRO A 126 -4.72 -13.73 12.64
C PRO A 126 -4.55 -14.43 11.28
N GLY A 127 -5.00 -15.69 11.24
CA GLY A 127 -5.12 -16.44 9.98
C GLY A 127 -3.80 -17.01 9.46
N ALA A 128 -3.83 -17.46 8.20
CA ALA A 128 -2.72 -18.14 7.55
C ALA A 128 -2.28 -17.44 6.25
N ASP A 129 -2.58 -16.14 6.09
CA ASP A 129 -2.35 -15.42 4.84
C ASP A 129 -1.15 -14.48 4.94
N GLN A 130 -0.65 -14.00 3.80
CA GLN A 130 0.33 -12.91 3.75
C GLN A 130 -0.06 -11.90 2.69
N ASP A 131 -0.05 -10.62 3.04
CA ASP A 131 -0.44 -9.53 2.15
C ASP A 131 0.79 -8.73 1.72
N PHE A 132 0.95 -8.53 0.41
CA PHE A 132 1.87 -7.57 -0.18
C PHE A 132 1.06 -6.35 -0.62
N VAL A 133 1.29 -5.21 0.04
CA VAL A 133 0.59 -3.94 -0.24
C VAL A 133 1.55 -3.03 -0.98
N MET A 134 1.30 -2.82 -2.27
CA MET A 134 2.23 -2.10 -3.16
C MET A 134 1.54 -0.97 -3.92
N VAL A 135 2.36 -0.06 -4.44
CA VAL A 135 1.97 1.00 -5.37
C VAL A 135 2.89 0.98 -6.59
N ASN A 136 2.46 1.54 -7.70
CA ASN A 136 3.23 1.59 -8.96
C ASN A 136 4.34 2.68 -8.98
N GLY A 137 4.78 3.14 -7.81
CA GLY A 137 5.87 4.10 -7.65
C GLY A 137 7.15 3.40 -7.16
N PRO A 138 8.34 3.89 -7.54
CA PRO A 138 9.61 3.29 -7.13
C PRO A 138 9.93 3.51 -5.64
N ALA A 139 9.30 4.51 -5.02
CA ALA A 139 9.47 4.85 -3.62
C ALA A 139 8.20 5.54 -3.08
N PHE A 140 8.01 5.47 -1.77
CA PHE A 140 6.97 6.23 -1.08
C PHE A 140 7.40 7.70 -0.94
N SER A 141 6.46 8.64 -1.11
CA SER A 141 6.78 10.07 -1.13
C SER A 141 7.05 10.67 0.25
N ALA A 142 6.63 9.99 1.32
CA ALA A 142 6.88 10.41 2.70
C ALA A 142 7.93 9.49 3.33
N SER A 143 8.97 10.08 3.92
CA SER A 143 10.05 9.33 4.58
C SER A 143 9.70 8.89 6.00
N THR A 144 8.63 9.43 6.60
CA THR A 144 8.18 9.08 7.96
C THR A 144 6.65 9.06 8.06
N ALA A 145 6.11 8.37 9.06
CA ALA A 145 4.69 8.37 9.36
C ALA A 145 4.14 9.78 9.64
N LYS A 146 4.93 10.64 10.30
CA LYS A 146 4.57 12.04 10.58
C LYS A 146 4.53 12.91 9.32
N ALA A 147 5.47 12.73 8.40
CA ALA A 147 5.45 13.41 7.09
C ALA A 147 4.24 12.95 6.25
N PHE A 148 3.92 11.66 6.32
CA PHE A 148 2.73 11.12 5.68
C PHE A 148 1.44 11.71 6.27
N LEU A 149 1.33 11.78 7.61
CA LEU A 149 0.21 12.39 8.31
C LEU A 149 -0.02 13.85 7.88
N GLY A 150 1.05 14.65 7.76
CA GLY A 150 0.94 16.02 7.27
C GLY A 150 0.32 16.12 5.88
N SER A 151 0.78 15.26 4.95
CA SER A 151 0.24 15.17 3.59
C SER A 151 -1.21 14.67 3.58
N LEU A 152 -1.53 13.70 4.43
CA LEU A 152 -2.86 13.13 4.57
C LEU A 152 -3.88 14.13 5.12
N LYS A 153 -3.51 14.92 6.14
CA LYS A 153 -4.38 15.99 6.67
C LYS A 153 -4.71 17.03 5.59
N LEU A 154 -3.76 17.35 4.72
CA LEU A 154 -4.01 18.24 3.58
C LEU A 154 -4.99 17.61 2.58
N LEU A 155 -4.81 16.33 2.25
CA LEU A 155 -5.73 15.60 1.38
C LEU A 155 -7.13 15.51 1.99
N ALA A 156 -7.24 15.21 3.28
CA ALA A 156 -8.51 15.07 3.99
C ALA A 156 -9.35 16.34 3.92
N LYS A 157 -8.71 17.51 3.99
CA LYS A 157 -9.38 18.81 3.79
C LYS A 157 -9.98 18.98 2.39
N THR A 158 -9.52 18.22 1.40
CA THR A 158 -9.99 18.29 0.02
C THR A 158 -11.02 17.22 -0.34
N THR A 159 -11.40 16.33 0.60
CA THR A 159 -12.36 15.23 0.36
C THR A 159 -13.66 15.77 -0.29
N ASP A 160 -14.24 16.84 0.28
CA ASP A 160 -15.47 17.48 -0.25
C ASP A 160 -15.24 18.48 -1.38
N THR A 161 -14.02 18.61 -1.89
CA THR A 161 -13.75 19.55 -2.98
C THR A 161 -14.37 19.02 -4.28
N PRO A 162 -15.18 19.85 -5.00
CA PRO A 162 -15.87 19.41 -6.21
C PRO A 162 -14.92 18.78 -7.25
N GLN A 163 -15.34 17.66 -7.86
CA GLN A 163 -14.50 16.90 -8.81
C GLN A 163 -13.98 17.74 -9.99
N PHE A 164 -14.75 18.73 -10.45
CA PHE A 164 -14.32 19.61 -11.54
C PHE A 164 -13.09 20.43 -11.16
N LEU A 165 -12.96 20.82 -9.89
CA LEU A 165 -11.82 21.57 -9.38
C LEU A 165 -10.58 20.66 -9.26
N LYS A 166 -10.78 19.39 -8.87
CA LYS A 166 -9.71 18.37 -8.84
C LYS A 166 -9.17 18.05 -10.24
N LYS A 167 -10.05 17.94 -11.26
CA LYS A 167 -9.67 17.73 -12.67
C LYS A 167 -8.86 18.89 -13.24
N ALA A 168 -9.20 20.13 -12.89
CA ALA A 168 -8.48 21.32 -13.35
C ALA A 168 -7.05 21.40 -12.77
N VAL A 169 -6.86 21.01 -11.51
CA VAL A 169 -5.54 20.99 -10.84
C VAL A 169 -4.65 19.85 -11.36
N SER A 170 -5.20 18.66 -11.59
CA SER A 170 -4.41 17.52 -12.13
C SER A 170 -3.92 17.78 -13.56
N ALA A 171 -4.72 18.47 -14.39
CA ALA A 171 -4.34 18.83 -15.75
C ALA A 171 -3.18 19.85 -15.82
N ALA A 172 -2.94 20.61 -14.75
CA ALA A 172 -1.83 21.56 -14.66
C ALA A 172 -0.52 20.93 -14.14
N PHE A 173 -0.61 19.92 -13.26
CA PHE A 173 0.55 19.28 -12.63
C PHE A 173 1.14 18.10 -13.42
N PHE A 174 0.33 17.38 -14.22
CA PHE A 174 0.74 16.15 -14.90
C PHE A 174 0.80 16.26 -16.44
N ARG A 175 0.90 17.49 -16.97
CA ARG A 175 0.92 17.74 -18.43
C ARG A 175 2.20 17.30 -19.16
N ASN A 176 3.22 16.80 -18.44
CA ASN A 176 4.50 16.37 -19.00
C ASN A 176 4.89 14.93 -18.56
N CYS A 177 3.96 13.97 -18.66
CA CYS A 177 4.28 12.54 -18.66
C CYS A 177 3.55 11.86 -19.82
#